data_AF-A0A5A8A8A7-F1
#
_entry.id   AF-A0A5A8A8A7-F1
#
_cell.length_a   1.000
_cell.length_b   1.000
_cell.length_c   1.000
_cell.angle_alpha   90.00
_cell.angle_beta   90.00
_cell.angle_gamma   90.00
#
_symmetry.space_group_name_H-M   'P 1'
#
loop_
_entity.id
_entity.type
_entity.pdbx_description
1 polymer ?
#
loop_
_entity_poly.entity_id
_entity_poly.type
_entity_poly.pdbx_seq_one_letter_code
_entity_poly.pdbx_strand_id
1 'polypeptide(L)' 'MDSPPNDLDAHALGRAAPAKGLAREACPYAEGTQAHALWLSGYEEALANGAEPVTGGLAKHPVDGSGR' A
#
# COMPACT_ATOMS: atom_id res chain seq x y z
N MET A 1 -6.85 26.55 -15.87
CA MET A 1 -5.86 25.87 -15.01
C MET A 1 -6.27 24.41 -14.97
N ASP A 2 -5.71 23.61 -15.88
CA ASP A 2 -5.79 22.16 -15.84
C ASP A 2 -5.08 21.70 -14.56
N SER A 3 -5.83 21.28 -13.55
CA SER A 3 -5.25 20.52 -12.45
C SER A 3 -4.59 19.29 -13.06
N PRO A 4 -3.31 19.01 -12.79
CA PRO A 4 -2.66 17.84 -13.35
C PRO A 4 -3.45 16.59 -12.92
N PRO A 5 -3.59 15.56 -13.77
CA PRO A 5 -4.33 14.34 -13.45
C PRO A 5 -3.57 13.59 -12.35
N ASN A 6 -3.84 13.96 -11.10
CA ASN A 6 -3.32 13.32 -9.91
C ASN A 6 -4.47 12.56 -9.22
N ASP A 7 -5.27 11.85 -10.02
CA ASP A 7 -6.49 11.15 -9.60
C ASP A 7 -6.21 9.74 -9.05
N LEU A 8 -4.99 9.46 -8.59
CA LEU A 8 -4.76 8.30 -7.74
C LEU A 8 -5.06 8.69 -6.31
N ASP A 9 -6.35 8.56 -5.95
CA ASP A 9 -6.83 8.68 -4.57
C ASP A 9 -5.93 7.84 -3.66
N ALA A 10 -5.23 8.51 -2.74
CA ALA A 10 -4.34 7.85 -1.77
C ALA A 10 -5.10 6.76 -1.00
N HIS A 11 -6.41 6.94 -0.78
CA HIS A 11 -7.31 5.95 -0.23
C HIS A 11 -7.45 4.69 -1.11
N ALA A 12 -7.70 4.86 -2.41
CA ALA A 12 -7.79 3.73 -3.34
C ALA A 12 -6.46 2.97 -3.44
N LEU A 13 -5.34 3.69 -3.39
CA LEU A 13 -4.00 3.12 -3.31
C LEU A 13 -3.80 2.29 -2.03
N GLY A 14 -4.21 2.82 -0.88
CA GLY A 14 -4.18 2.11 0.40
C GLY A 14 -4.98 0.82 0.38
N ARG A 15 -6.18 0.86 -0.21
CA ARG A 15 -7.05 -0.31 -0.33
C ARG A 15 -6.47 -1.39 -1.24
N ALA A 16 -5.75 -1.01 -2.28
CA ALA A 16 -5.09 -1.96 -3.17
C ALA A 16 -3.77 -2.50 -2.61
N ALA A 17 -3.22 -1.91 -1.55
CA ALA A 17 -1.89 -2.24 -1.05
C ALA A 17 -1.76 -3.68 -0.50
N PRO A 18 -2.67 -4.21 0.35
CA PRO A 18 -2.56 -5.60 0.81
C PRO A 18 -2.59 -6.60 -0.34
N ALA A 19 -3.48 -6.39 -1.32
CA ALA A 19 -3.57 -7.22 -2.52
C ALA A 19 -2.30 -7.18 -3.41
N LYS A 20 -1.48 -6.14 -3.26
CA LYS A 20 -0.18 -5.99 -3.92
C LYS A 20 0.99 -6.51 -3.07
N GLY A 21 0.73 -7.08 -1.89
CA GLY A 21 1.80 -7.50 -0.98
C GLY A 21 2.54 -6.33 -0.33
N LEU A 22 1.93 -5.14 -0.28
CA LEU A 22 2.50 -3.98 0.40
C LEU A 22 2.00 -3.96 1.83
N ALA A 23 2.93 -3.83 2.78
CA ALA A 23 2.62 -3.66 4.19
C ALA A 23 2.23 -2.22 4.50
N ARG A 24 1.58 -2.00 5.65
CA ARG A 24 1.17 -0.67 6.11
C ARG A 24 2.35 0.31 6.18
N GLU A 25 3.52 -0.19 6.55
CA GLU A 25 4.76 0.57 6.69
C GLU A 25 5.40 0.91 5.33
N ALA A 26 4.96 0.27 4.25
CA ALA A 26 5.39 0.59 2.89
C ALA A 26 4.61 1.78 2.29
N CYS A 27 3.82 2.50 3.10
CA CYS A 27 3.15 3.71 2.69
C CYS A 27 4.18 4.73 2.14
N PRO A 28 4.05 5.19 0.88
CA PRO A 28 5.02 6.10 0.28
C PRO A 28 4.90 7.55 0.76
N TYR A 29 3.80 7.87 1.47
CA TYR A 29 3.51 9.21 1.96
C TYR A 29 4.13 9.45 3.33
N ALA A 30 4.65 10.66 3.54
CA ALA A 30 5.19 11.07 4.83
C ALA A 30 4.10 11.08 5.93
N GLU A 31 4.48 10.62 7.13
CA GLU A 31 3.60 10.63 8.29
C GLU A 31 3.08 12.04 8.60
N GLY A 32 1.83 12.14 9.06
CA GLY A 32 1.17 13.42 9.34
C GLY A 32 0.60 14.15 8.11
N THR A 33 0.82 13.64 6.90
CA THR A 33 0.18 14.19 5.69
C THR A 33 -1.25 13.63 5.51
N GLN A 34 -2.11 14.40 4.83
CA GLN A 34 -3.46 13.93 4.50
C GLN A 34 -3.43 12.69 3.60
N ALA A 35 -2.47 12.60 2.68
CA ALA A 35 -2.29 11.42 1.84
C ALA A 35 -1.92 10.16 2.65
N HIS A 36 -1.06 10.29 3.66
CA HIS A 36 -0.75 9.20 4.59
C HIS A 36 -2.00 8.73 5.34
N ALA A 37 -2.80 9.65 5.88
CA ALA A 37 -4.04 9.30 6.58
C ALA A 37 -5.05 8.59 5.65
N LEU A 38 -5.23 9.09 4.43
CA LEU A 38 -6.11 8.47 3.43
C LEU A 38 -5.64 7.07 3.04
N TRP A 39 -4.34 6.90 2.81
CA TRP A 39 -3.76 5.60 2.45
C TRP A 39 -3.93 4.58 3.58
N LEU A 40 -3.67 4.97 4.83
CA LEU A 40 -3.90 4.10 5.99
C LEU A 40 -5.38 3.70 6.11
N SER A 41 -6.30 4.65 5.97
CA SER A 41 -7.74 4.37 6.00
C SER A 41 -8.15 3.36 4.93
N GLY A 42 -7.62 3.49 3.70
CA GLY A 42 -7.91 2.54 2.62
C GLY A 42 -7.35 1.15 2.91
N TYR A 43 -6.14 1.08 3.49
CA TYR A 43 -5.53 -0.18 3.91
C TYR A 43 -6.41 -0.90 4.95
N GLU A 44 -6.87 -0.17 5.98
CA GLU A 44 -7.77 -0.72 7.00
C GLU A 44 -9.11 -1.18 6.42
N GLU A 45 -9.68 -0.45 5.45
CA GLU A 45 -10.88 -0.88 4.71
C GLU A 45 -10.64 -2.20 3.99
N ALA A 46 -9.49 -2.38 3.33
CA ALA A 46 -9.18 -3.63 2.66
C ALA A 46 -9.10 -4.80 3.64
N LEU A 47 -8.50 -4.61 4.81
CA LEU A 47 -8.47 -5.64 5.86
C LEU A 47 -9.87 -5.98 6.37
N ALA A 48 -10.71 -4.98 6.59
CA ALA A 48 -12.11 -5.18 7.00
C ALA A 48 -12.92 -5.95 5.94
N ASN A 49 -12.58 -5.79 4.66
CA ASN A 49 -13.16 -6.56 3.54
C ASN A 49 -12.54 -7.96 3.37
N GLY A 50 -11.63 -8.38 4.25
CA GLY A 50 -11.03 -9.72 4.23
C GLY A 50 -9.72 -9.83 3.46
N ALA A 51 -9.06 -8.71 3.12
CA ALA A 51 -7.70 -8.76 2.61
C ALA A 51 -6.72 -9.23 3.69
N GLU A 52 -5.71 -10.01 3.30
CA GLU A 52 -4.71 -10.50 4.25
C GLU A 52 -3.75 -9.36 4.64
N PRO A 53 -3.56 -9.10 5.94
CA PRO A 53 -2.63 -8.08 6.39
C PRO A 53 -1.20 -8.52 6.08
N VAL A 54 -0.54 -7.73 5.24
CA VAL A 54 0.89 -7.92 4.97
C VAL A 54 1.66 -7.33 6.14
N THR A 55 2.26 -8.19 6.95
CA THR A 55 3.17 -7.79 8.02
C THR A 55 4.62 -8.08 7.59
N GLY A 56 5.51 -7.10 7.76
CA GLY A 56 6.94 -7.26 7.43
C GLY A 56 7.38 -6.60 6.12
N GLY A 57 7.08 -5.30 5.96
CA GLY A 57 7.58 -4.36 4.95
C GLY A 57 8.56 -4.91 3.90
N LEU A 58 8.07 -5.00 2.66
CA LEU A 58 8.74 -5.56 1.48
C LEU A 58 9.38 -6.93 1.76
N ALA A 59 8.78 -7.99 1.23
CA ALA A 59 9.52 -9.21 0.94
C ALA A 59 10.68 -8.84 -0.01
N LYS A 60 11.83 -8.51 0.56
CA LYS A 60 13.09 -8.38 -0.14
C LYS A 60 13.52 -9.77 -0.56
N HIS A 61 12.97 -10.23 -1.69
CA HIS A 61 13.66 -10.88 -2.81
C HIS A 61 12.68 -11.69 -3.69
N PRO A 62 12.76 -11.57 -5.02
CA PRO A 62 12.94 -12.75 -5.84
C PRO A 62 14.44 -13.11 -5.79
N VAL A 63 14.80 -14.30 -5.33
CA VAL A 63 15.78 -15.22 -5.94
C VAL A 63 15.93 -16.42 -5.00
N ASP A 64 15.45 -17.57 -5.44
CA ASP A 64 16.23 -18.80 -5.31
C ASP A 64 15.77 -19.73 -6.44
N GLY A 65 16.06 -19.27 -7.66
CA GLY A 65 16.37 -20.18 -8.74
C GLY A 65 17.86 -20.47 -8.70
N SER A 66 18.22 -21.69 -8.30
CA SER A 66 19.46 -22.44 -8.58
C SER A 66 20.13 -22.98 -7.32
N GLY A 67 20.12 -24.31 -7.16
CA GLY A 67 21.13 -24.97 -6.33
C GLY A 67 20.75 -26.29 -5.66
N ARG A 68 20.32 -27.29 -6.43
CA ARG A 68 20.84 -28.65 -6.24
C ARG A 68 20.70 -29.47 -7.52
#